data_AF-A0A9X7BTZ6-F1
#
_entry.id   AF-A0A9X7BTZ6-F1
#
_cell.length_a   1.000
_cell.length_b   1.000
_cell.length_c   1.000
_cell.angle_alpha   90.00
_cell.angle_beta   90.00
_cell.angle_gamma   90.00
#
_symmetry.space_group_name_H-M   'P 1'
#
loop_
_entity.id
_entity.type
_entity.pdbx_description
1 polymer ?
#
loop_
_entity_poly.entity_id
_entity_poly.type
_entity_poly.pdbx_seq_one_letter_code
_entity_poly.pdbx_strand_id
1 'polypeptide(L)'
;MNTIGVESPFDTADVFSESKTKLEPGYYNEILMPEHIYKKITPFDIKTSVHNCFACDNCKFAKPLELSNFDASIMIIGQVPSDVDIRTPEGKTLIDTLSWSGYNLNDIYLTSLVKCEDSTQPEQCQHHLVSELLCVQPKMVIALGYDVGKYFDPTINQAGYQSVLMGRYNMITTYRTLYTMKDQNLFQELCGHILRAKQQMEITA
;
A
#
# COMPACT_ATOMS: atom_id res chain seq x y z
N MET A 1 -3.91 71.55 24.04
CA MET A 1 -5.08 70.84 23.48
C MET A 1 -4.82 69.36 23.65
N ASN A 2 -5.48 68.75 24.63
CA ASN A 2 -5.38 67.32 24.92
C ASN A 2 -6.33 66.57 24.01
N THR A 3 -5.82 65.65 23.19
CA THR A 3 -6.61 64.62 22.53
C THR A 3 -6.19 63.28 23.09
N ILE A 4 -7.01 62.78 24.00
CA ILE A 4 -6.98 61.41 24.51
C ILE A 4 -7.47 60.53 23.36
N GLY A 5 -6.56 59.79 22.74
CA GLY A 5 -6.89 58.77 21.75
C GLY A 5 -7.51 57.58 22.47
N VAL A 6 -8.76 57.27 22.13
CA VAL A 6 -9.47 56.08 22.58
C VAL A 6 -8.86 54.87 21.87
N GLU A 7 -8.09 54.06 22.58
CA GLU A 7 -7.59 52.79 22.06
C GLU A 7 -8.75 51.80 21.88
N SER A 8 -8.83 51.24 20.67
CA SER A 8 -9.78 50.20 20.30
C SER A 8 -9.39 48.90 21.02
N PRO A 9 -10.33 48.14 21.64
CA PRO A 9 -10.03 46.92 22.38
C PRO A 9 -9.66 45.73 21.48
N PHE A 10 -9.35 45.98 20.20
CA PHE A 10 -9.03 44.97 19.19
C PHE A 10 -7.64 45.15 18.56
N ASP A 11 -6.74 45.92 19.18
CA ASP A 11 -5.31 45.84 18.87
C ASP A 11 -4.68 44.62 19.54
N THR A 12 -4.90 43.46 18.93
CA THR A 12 -4.01 42.29 19.09
C THR A 12 -3.10 42.19 17.86
N ALA A 13 -2.27 43.21 17.67
CA ALA A 13 -0.98 42.96 17.04
C ALA A 13 -0.14 42.17 18.07
N ASP A 14 0.52 41.10 17.62
CA ASP A 14 1.43 40.21 18.37
C ASP A 14 0.89 38.88 18.96
N VAL A 15 -0.06 38.19 18.29
CA VAL A 15 -0.27 36.73 18.56
C VAL A 15 -0.36 35.83 17.32
N PHE A 16 -0.36 36.36 16.09
CA PHE A 16 -0.30 35.52 14.89
C PHE A 16 0.95 35.81 14.08
N SER A 17 2.12 35.54 14.67
CA SER A 17 3.30 35.23 13.88
C SER A 17 3.02 33.94 13.12
N GLU A 18 2.73 34.10 11.84
CA GLU A 18 2.60 33.11 10.79
C GLU A 18 3.28 31.77 11.11
N SER A 19 2.53 30.80 11.65
CA SER A 19 2.89 29.39 11.52
C SER A 19 2.59 28.97 10.08
N LYS A 20 3.44 29.41 9.14
CA LYS A 20 3.51 28.84 7.78
C LYS A 20 4.12 27.43 7.89
N THR A 21 3.37 26.49 8.44
CA THR A 21 3.57 25.07 8.09
C THR A 21 2.96 24.88 6.70
N LYS A 22 3.67 25.38 5.68
CA LYS A 22 3.58 24.79 4.34
C LYS A 22 4.00 23.34 4.52
N LEU A 23 3.01 22.43 4.47
CA LEU A 23 3.26 21.02 4.26
C LEU A 23 3.82 20.89 2.84
N GLU A 24 5.12 21.07 2.67
CA GLU A 24 5.80 20.61 1.47
C GLU A 24 5.89 19.08 1.56
N PRO A 25 5.58 18.34 0.48
CA PRO A 25 5.68 16.90 0.47
C PRO A 25 7.16 16.50 0.57
N GLY A 26 7.62 16.33 1.81
CA GLY A 26 8.95 15.81 2.11
C GLY A 26 9.04 14.36 1.63
N TYR A 27 9.98 14.13 0.72
CA TYR A 27 10.36 12.81 0.24
C TYR A 27 10.63 11.85 1.41
N TYR A 28 9.92 10.72 1.44
CA TYR A 28 10.04 9.64 2.43
C TYR A 28 11.37 8.84 2.34
N ASN A 29 12.47 9.48 1.92
CA ASN A 29 13.74 8.81 1.63
C ASN A 29 14.68 8.71 2.84
N GLU A 30 14.30 9.23 4.01
CA GLU A 30 15.12 9.19 5.24
C GLU A 30 14.41 8.49 6.41
N ILE A 31 13.82 7.32 6.17
CA ILE A 31 13.19 6.53 7.24
C ILE A 31 14.21 5.56 7.86
N LEU A 32 15.03 6.06 8.79
CA LEU A 32 15.95 5.25 9.60
C LEU A 32 15.89 5.59 11.11
N MET A 33 14.70 5.80 11.69
CA MET A 33 14.54 5.93 13.16
C MET A 33 13.25 5.24 13.66
N PRO A 34 13.33 4.03 14.25
CA PRO A 34 12.17 3.22 14.68
C PRO A 34 11.18 3.93 15.62
N GLU A 35 11.66 4.89 16.40
CA GLU A 35 10.91 5.52 17.50
C GLU A 35 10.00 6.69 17.10
N HIS A 36 10.07 7.17 15.85
CA HIS A 36 9.18 8.23 15.33
C HIS A 36 8.36 7.83 14.09
N ILE A 37 8.57 6.61 13.53
CA ILE A 37 7.87 6.10 12.33
C ILE A 37 6.36 5.93 12.57
N TYR A 38 5.95 5.74 13.81
CA TYR A 38 4.55 5.56 14.19
C TYR A 38 3.82 6.88 14.52
N LYS A 39 4.31 8.04 14.04
CA LYS A 39 3.42 9.21 13.93
C LYS A 39 2.22 8.77 13.09
N LYS A 40 1.07 8.56 13.74
CA LYS A 40 -0.16 7.93 13.25
C LYS A 40 -0.40 8.20 11.76
N ILE A 41 0.14 7.38 10.87
CA ILE A 41 -0.30 7.34 9.48
C ILE A 41 -1.70 6.77 9.58
N THR A 42 -2.72 7.58 9.34
CA THR A 42 -4.10 7.10 9.39
C THR A 42 -4.53 6.57 8.03
N PRO A 43 -5.52 5.67 7.99
CA PRO A 43 -6.19 5.29 6.75
C PRO A 43 -6.62 6.48 5.89
N PHE A 44 -7.08 7.56 6.54
CA PHE A 44 -7.50 8.78 5.86
C PHE A 44 -6.34 9.49 5.16
N ASP A 45 -5.18 9.60 5.82
CA ASP A 45 -3.98 10.23 5.26
C ASP A 45 -3.49 9.46 4.03
N ILE A 46 -3.48 8.12 4.09
CA ILE A 46 -3.09 7.27 2.97
C ILE A 46 -4.02 7.46 1.78
N LYS A 47 -5.34 7.35 2.00
CA LYS A 47 -6.33 7.51 0.92
C LYS A 47 -6.23 8.88 0.28
N THR A 48 -6.08 9.92 1.09
CA THR A 48 -5.95 11.31 0.61
C THR A 48 -4.64 11.51 -0.14
N SER A 49 -3.54 10.96 0.36
CA SER A 49 -2.22 11.02 -0.28
C SER A 49 -2.23 10.33 -1.64
N VAL A 50 -2.78 9.12 -1.73
CA VAL A 50 -2.90 8.40 -3.00
C VAL A 50 -3.80 9.17 -3.96
N HIS A 51 -5.00 9.57 -3.53
CA HIS A 51 -5.96 10.28 -4.39
C HIS A 51 -5.35 11.53 -5.02
N ASN A 52 -4.65 12.33 -4.22
CA ASN A 52 -4.03 13.60 -4.61
C ASN A 52 -2.55 13.48 -5.02
N CYS A 53 -2.07 12.28 -5.35
CA CYS A 53 -0.68 12.09 -5.73
C CYS A 53 -0.38 12.71 -7.11
N PHE A 54 0.74 13.45 -7.20
CA PHE A 54 1.28 14.07 -8.42
C PHE A 54 2.72 13.66 -8.73
N ALA A 55 3.19 12.52 -8.18
CA ALA A 55 4.61 12.12 -8.23
C ALA A 55 5.08 11.61 -9.60
N CYS A 56 4.17 11.31 -10.53
CA CYS A 56 4.51 10.84 -11.88
C CYS A 56 3.57 11.42 -12.93
N ASP A 57 3.92 11.28 -14.22
CA ASP A 57 3.11 11.76 -15.35
C ASP A 57 1.71 11.14 -15.38
N ASN A 58 1.56 9.96 -14.78
CA ASN A 58 0.32 9.22 -14.70
C ASN A 58 -0.60 9.63 -13.54
N CYS A 59 -0.23 10.66 -12.78
CA CYS A 59 -1.02 11.19 -11.65
C CYS A 59 -2.46 11.56 -11.99
N LYS A 60 -2.72 11.88 -13.26
CA LYS A 60 -4.02 12.28 -13.81
C LYS A 60 -4.97 11.11 -14.04
N PHE A 61 -4.46 9.88 -14.06
CA PHE A 61 -5.28 8.69 -14.31
C PHE A 61 -6.04 8.26 -13.05
N ALA A 62 -7.11 7.50 -13.30
CA ALA A 62 -7.93 6.93 -12.25
C ALA A 62 -7.08 6.06 -11.31
N LYS A 63 -7.40 6.13 -10.02
CA LYS A 63 -6.83 5.32 -8.95
C LYS A 63 -7.94 4.38 -8.48
N PRO A 64 -8.09 3.20 -9.11
CA PRO A 64 -9.35 2.46 -9.07
C PRO A 64 -9.56 1.68 -7.77
N LEU A 65 -8.51 1.48 -6.97
CA LEU A 65 -8.60 0.77 -5.69
C LEU A 65 -9.12 1.69 -4.58
N GLU A 66 -10.11 1.21 -3.84
CA GLU A 66 -10.70 1.94 -2.71
C GLU A 66 -9.81 1.98 -1.46
N LEU A 67 -8.77 1.13 -1.42
CA LEU A 67 -7.87 0.88 -0.29
C LEU A 67 -8.67 0.66 1.00
N SER A 68 -9.29 -0.50 1.13
CA SER A 68 -10.19 -0.83 2.24
C SER A 68 -9.55 -1.83 3.21
N ASN A 69 -10.09 -1.90 4.44
CA ASN A 69 -9.71 -2.86 5.47
C ASN A 69 -8.28 -2.72 6.04
N PHE A 70 -8.02 -1.63 6.76
CA PHE A 70 -6.71 -1.37 7.35
C PHE A 70 -6.38 -2.24 8.58
N ASP A 71 -7.30 -3.08 9.02
CA ASP A 71 -7.09 -4.04 10.11
C ASP A 71 -6.80 -5.46 9.58
N ALA A 72 -6.61 -5.61 8.26
CA ALA A 72 -6.39 -6.90 7.61
C ALA A 72 -5.11 -7.59 8.08
N SER A 73 -5.22 -8.89 8.37
CA SER A 73 -4.05 -9.74 8.66
C SER A 73 -3.26 -10.10 7.39
N ILE A 74 -3.88 -10.00 6.22
CA ILE A 74 -3.27 -10.34 4.92
C ILE A 74 -3.27 -9.12 4.02
N MET A 75 -2.12 -8.85 3.40
CA MET A 75 -2.00 -7.86 2.35
C MET A 75 -1.64 -8.55 1.03
N ILE A 76 -2.39 -8.28 -0.03
CA ILE A 76 -2.08 -8.77 -1.38
C ILE A 76 -1.67 -7.60 -2.25
N ILE A 77 -0.52 -7.73 -2.91
CA ILE A 77 0.11 -6.67 -3.69
C ILE A 77 0.19 -7.11 -5.15
N GLY A 78 -0.60 -6.47 -6.01
CA GLY A 78 -0.49 -6.53 -7.46
C GLY A 78 0.68 -5.69 -7.99
N GLN A 79 1.04 -5.88 -9.26
CA GLN A 79 1.93 -4.95 -9.95
C GLN A 79 1.15 -3.67 -10.29
N VAL A 80 -0.02 -3.83 -10.90
CA VAL A 80 -0.96 -2.75 -11.26
C VAL A 80 -2.31 -2.95 -10.55
N PRO A 81 -3.15 -1.91 -10.44
CA PRO A 81 -4.45 -2.02 -9.79
C PRO A 81 -5.36 -3.13 -10.34
N SER A 82 -5.42 -3.35 -11.65
CA SER A 82 -6.22 -4.43 -12.26
C SER A 82 -5.87 -5.83 -11.76
N ASP A 83 -4.63 -6.09 -11.32
CA ASP A 83 -4.25 -7.40 -10.81
C ASP A 83 -5.09 -7.84 -9.59
N VAL A 84 -5.64 -6.88 -8.84
CA VAL A 84 -6.38 -7.11 -7.59
C VAL A 84 -7.79 -6.52 -7.57
N ASP A 85 -8.18 -5.71 -8.55
CA ASP A 85 -9.52 -5.12 -8.63
C ASP A 85 -10.57 -6.18 -9.01
N ILE A 86 -11.50 -6.47 -8.10
CA ILE A 86 -12.57 -7.48 -8.29
C ILE A 86 -13.44 -7.25 -9.53
N ARG A 87 -13.49 -6.02 -10.06
CA ARG A 87 -14.24 -5.68 -11.28
C ARG A 87 -13.56 -6.18 -12.55
N THR A 88 -12.29 -6.56 -12.46
CA THR A 88 -11.50 -7.07 -13.58
C THR A 88 -11.49 -8.61 -13.61
N PRO A 89 -11.24 -9.23 -14.77
CA PRO A 89 -11.06 -10.69 -14.87
C PRO A 89 -9.94 -11.23 -13.97
N GLU A 90 -8.83 -10.51 -13.88
CA GLU A 90 -7.64 -10.82 -13.09
C GLU A 90 -7.97 -10.83 -11.58
N GLY A 91 -8.57 -9.74 -11.08
CA GLY A 91 -8.98 -9.64 -9.69
C GLY A 91 -10.10 -10.63 -9.34
N LYS A 92 -11.05 -10.91 -10.24
CA LYS A 92 -12.05 -11.95 -10.02
C LYS A 92 -11.41 -13.33 -9.84
N THR A 93 -10.47 -13.69 -10.72
CA THR A 93 -9.74 -14.96 -10.63
C THR A 93 -8.98 -15.08 -9.31
N LEU A 94 -8.36 -13.98 -8.85
CA LEU A 94 -7.69 -13.92 -7.56
C LEU A 94 -8.67 -14.19 -6.41
N ILE A 95 -9.79 -13.48 -6.37
CA ILE A 95 -10.81 -13.60 -5.32
C ILE A 95 -11.41 -15.01 -5.28
N ASP A 96 -11.73 -15.59 -6.45
CA ASP A 96 -12.23 -16.96 -6.54
C ASP A 96 -11.21 -17.96 -5.97
N THR A 97 -9.92 -17.76 -6.25
CA THR A 97 -8.82 -18.60 -5.73
C THR A 97 -8.63 -18.46 -4.22
N LEU A 98 -8.72 -17.24 -3.69
CA LEU A 98 -8.65 -16.97 -2.25
C LEU A 98 -9.86 -17.56 -1.52
N SER A 99 -11.06 -17.42 -2.08
CA SER A 99 -12.27 -18.01 -1.53
C SER A 99 -12.20 -19.54 -1.54
N TRP A 100 -11.71 -20.15 -2.63
CA TRP A 100 -11.53 -21.60 -2.74
C TRP A 100 -10.54 -22.15 -1.70
N SER A 101 -9.48 -21.40 -1.41
CA SER A 101 -8.50 -21.76 -0.37
C SER A 101 -8.98 -21.41 1.05
N GLY A 102 -10.20 -20.90 1.19
CA GLY A 102 -10.88 -20.64 2.46
C GLY A 102 -10.36 -19.41 3.20
N TYR A 103 -9.82 -18.41 2.50
CA TYR A 103 -9.52 -17.11 3.10
C TYR A 103 -10.81 -16.36 3.42
N ASN A 104 -10.81 -15.62 4.53
CA ASN A 104 -11.86 -14.64 4.80
C ASN A 104 -11.55 -13.37 4.00
N LEU A 105 -12.34 -13.07 2.97
CA LEU A 105 -12.13 -11.89 2.11
C LEU A 105 -12.23 -10.56 2.88
N ASN A 106 -12.91 -10.54 4.02
CA ASN A 106 -12.98 -9.37 4.91
C ASN A 106 -11.72 -9.20 5.79
N ASP A 107 -10.74 -10.10 5.71
CA ASP A 107 -9.45 -10.02 6.42
C ASP A 107 -8.28 -9.80 5.44
N ILE A 108 -8.60 -9.25 4.26
CA ILE A 108 -7.64 -8.99 3.19
C ILE A 108 -7.62 -7.49 2.89
N TYR A 109 -6.42 -6.95 2.73
CA TYR A 109 -6.15 -5.64 2.17
C TYR A 109 -5.56 -5.80 0.76
N LEU A 110 -6.22 -5.21 -0.24
CA LEU A 110 -5.82 -5.31 -1.65
C LEU A 110 -5.15 -4.02 -2.10
N THR A 111 -3.96 -4.13 -2.69
CA THR A 111 -3.21 -2.99 -3.20
C THR A 111 -2.29 -3.39 -4.35
N SER A 112 -1.53 -2.43 -4.87
CA SER A 112 -0.60 -2.61 -5.97
C SER A 112 0.66 -1.75 -5.81
N LEU A 113 1.75 -2.13 -6.49
CA LEU A 113 2.99 -1.35 -6.53
C LEU A 113 2.76 0.07 -7.04
N VAL A 114 2.09 0.19 -8.18
CA VAL A 114 1.66 1.47 -8.73
C VAL A 114 0.19 1.70 -8.44
N LYS A 115 -0.20 2.96 -8.19
CA LYS A 115 -1.59 3.31 -7.82
C LYS A 115 -2.46 3.73 -8.99
N CYS A 116 -1.84 4.02 -10.14
CA CYS A 116 -2.50 4.35 -11.40
C CYS A 116 -2.28 3.18 -12.38
N GLU A 117 -3.31 2.81 -13.13
CA GLU A 117 -3.31 1.62 -14.01
C GLU A 117 -2.15 1.61 -15.01
N ASP A 118 -1.95 2.73 -15.71
CA ASP A 118 -0.96 2.84 -16.78
C ASP A 118 0.44 3.25 -16.29
N SER A 119 0.68 3.25 -14.97
CA SER A 119 1.96 3.69 -14.43
C SER A 119 3.06 2.64 -14.57
N THR A 120 4.20 3.06 -15.11
CA THR A 120 5.41 2.24 -15.25
C THR A 120 6.53 2.65 -14.29
N GLN A 121 6.23 3.58 -13.36
CA GLN A 121 7.19 4.19 -12.42
C GLN A 121 6.87 3.84 -10.96
N PRO A 122 7.06 2.57 -10.55
CA PRO A 122 6.81 2.10 -9.18
C PRO A 122 7.68 2.81 -8.13
N GLU A 123 8.89 3.25 -8.47
CA GLU A 123 9.77 4.03 -7.59
C GLU A 123 9.11 5.34 -7.11
N GLN A 124 8.31 5.98 -7.97
CA GLN A 124 7.56 7.19 -7.61
C GLN A 124 6.33 6.89 -6.74
N CYS A 125 5.82 5.65 -6.78
CA CYS A 125 4.66 5.20 -5.99
C CYS A 125 5.06 4.51 -4.67
N GLN A 126 6.32 4.15 -4.50
CA GLN A 126 6.80 3.29 -3.41
C GLN A 126 6.41 3.81 -2.02
N HIS A 127 6.48 5.12 -1.81
CA HIS A 127 6.16 5.75 -0.53
C HIS A 127 4.72 5.48 -0.08
N HIS A 128 3.75 5.41 -1.01
CA HIS A 128 2.38 5.03 -0.68
C HIS A 128 2.30 3.58 -0.19
N LEU A 129 2.93 2.65 -0.91
CA LEU A 129 2.90 1.23 -0.55
C LEU A 129 3.57 0.97 0.81
N VAL A 130 4.69 1.65 1.09
CA VAL A 130 5.35 1.57 2.40
C VAL A 130 4.43 2.12 3.50
N SER A 131 3.76 3.25 3.24
CA SER A 131 2.80 3.82 4.21
C SER A 131 1.64 2.86 4.49
N GLU A 132 1.12 2.18 3.45
CA GLU A 132 0.11 1.14 3.59
C GLU A 132 0.61 -0.04 4.43
N LEU A 133 1.80 -0.56 4.17
CA LEU A 133 2.39 -1.66 4.93
C LEU A 133 2.55 -1.31 6.42
N LEU A 134 3.01 -0.09 6.72
CA LEU A 134 3.19 0.41 8.09
C LEU A 134 1.86 0.68 8.82
N CYS A 135 0.82 1.08 8.09
CA CYS A 135 -0.50 1.33 8.64
C CYS A 135 -1.29 0.04 8.87
N VAL A 136 -1.29 -0.87 7.89
CA VAL A 136 -2.04 -2.15 7.94
C VAL A 136 -1.35 -3.15 8.87
N GLN A 137 -0.01 -3.18 8.86
CA GLN A 137 0.80 -4.13 9.64
C GLN A 137 0.37 -5.60 9.46
N PRO A 138 0.29 -6.10 8.21
CA PRO A 138 -0.22 -7.44 7.93
C PRO A 138 0.70 -8.52 8.50
N LYS A 139 0.15 -9.68 8.88
CA LYS A 139 0.95 -10.86 9.27
C LYS A 139 1.58 -11.54 8.06
N MET A 140 0.90 -11.50 6.92
CA MET A 140 1.31 -12.13 5.66
C MET A 140 1.11 -11.17 4.48
N VAL A 141 2.12 -11.09 3.62
CA VAL A 141 2.10 -10.37 2.35
C VAL A 141 2.15 -11.38 1.21
N ILE A 142 1.23 -11.28 0.25
CA ILE A 142 1.25 -12.08 -0.98
C ILE A 142 1.54 -11.15 -2.15
N ALA A 143 2.72 -11.27 -2.74
CA ALA A 143 3.13 -10.48 -3.89
C ALA A 143 2.80 -11.20 -5.21
N LEU A 144 1.89 -10.64 -6.00
CA LEU A 144 1.50 -11.16 -7.32
C LEU A 144 2.57 -10.77 -8.35
N GLY A 145 3.49 -11.69 -8.62
CA GLY A 145 4.67 -11.49 -9.45
C GLY A 145 5.94 -11.42 -8.61
N TYR A 146 6.99 -12.15 -9.00
CA TYR A 146 8.29 -12.05 -8.32
C TYR A 146 8.93 -10.67 -8.50
N ASP A 147 8.62 -9.96 -9.59
CA ASP A 147 9.04 -8.57 -9.77
C ASP A 147 8.41 -7.62 -8.74
N VAL A 148 7.22 -7.95 -8.22
CA VAL A 148 6.65 -7.24 -7.06
C VAL A 148 7.48 -7.48 -5.81
N GLY A 149 7.88 -8.72 -5.57
CA GLY A 149 8.81 -9.06 -4.48
C GLY A 149 10.14 -8.31 -4.60
N LYS A 150 10.69 -8.18 -5.82
CA LYS A 150 11.97 -7.49 -6.07
C LYS A 150 12.02 -6.02 -5.63
N TYR A 151 10.88 -5.34 -5.58
CA TYR A 151 10.82 -3.97 -5.05
C TYR A 151 11.10 -3.90 -3.56
N PHE A 152 10.91 -5.01 -2.84
CA PHE A 152 11.25 -5.10 -1.42
C PHE A 152 12.59 -5.78 -1.19
N ASP A 153 12.91 -6.82 -1.98
CA ASP A 153 14.15 -7.56 -1.87
C ASP A 153 14.67 -7.94 -3.28
N PRO A 154 15.73 -7.26 -3.79
CA PRO A 154 16.30 -7.52 -5.11
C PRO A 154 16.81 -8.95 -5.33
N THR A 155 17.00 -9.74 -4.27
CA THR A 155 17.47 -11.14 -4.38
C THR A 155 16.37 -12.10 -4.83
N ILE A 156 15.11 -11.67 -4.75
CA ILE A 156 13.95 -12.46 -5.17
C ILE A 156 13.98 -12.64 -6.69
N ASN A 157 13.97 -13.89 -7.15
CA ASN A 157 14.08 -14.22 -8.57
C ASN A 157 13.10 -15.28 -9.07
N GLN A 158 12.19 -15.75 -8.21
CA GLN A 158 11.24 -16.81 -8.55
C GLN A 158 9.89 -16.65 -7.83
N ALA A 159 8.85 -17.28 -8.37
CA ALA A 159 7.57 -17.46 -7.69
C ALA A 159 7.72 -18.50 -6.56
N GLY A 160 6.88 -18.39 -5.53
CA GLY A 160 6.92 -19.25 -4.35
C GLY A 160 8.06 -18.92 -3.38
N TYR A 161 8.84 -17.87 -3.64
CA TYR A 161 9.91 -17.42 -2.75
C TYR A 161 9.33 -16.85 -1.47
N GLN A 162 9.91 -17.21 -0.33
CA GLN A 162 9.45 -16.80 0.99
C GLN A 162 10.53 -15.95 1.66
N SER A 163 10.12 -14.85 2.28
CA SER A 163 11.03 -13.91 2.93
C SER A 163 10.35 -13.20 4.10
N VAL A 164 11.14 -12.45 4.87
CA VAL A 164 10.65 -11.59 5.94
C VAL A 164 10.99 -10.14 5.58
N LEU A 165 9.98 -9.38 5.18
CA LEU A 165 10.12 -7.96 4.86
C LEU A 165 10.36 -7.14 6.12
N MET A 166 11.35 -6.25 6.07
CA MET A 166 11.69 -5.33 7.15
C MET A 166 11.90 -6.02 8.50
N GLY A 167 12.31 -7.29 8.49
CA GLY A 167 12.44 -8.12 9.70
C GLY A 167 11.14 -8.40 10.45
N ARG A 168 9.97 -8.11 9.84
CA ARG A 168 8.67 -8.17 10.53
C ARG A 168 7.57 -8.89 9.78
N TYR A 169 7.42 -8.66 8.47
CA TYR A 169 6.26 -9.14 7.72
C TYR A 169 6.62 -10.36 6.89
N ASN A 170 5.95 -11.49 7.10
CA ASN A 170 6.16 -12.65 6.24
C ASN A 170 5.65 -12.33 4.83
N MET A 171 6.43 -12.65 3.81
CA MET A 171 6.02 -12.49 2.42
C MET A 171 6.22 -13.78 1.64
N ILE A 172 5.26 -14.07 0.76
CA ILE A 172 5.43 -15.03 -0.33
C ILE A 172 5.23 -14.35 -1.67
N THR A 173 6.05 -14.68 -2.66
CA THR A 173 5.81 -14.29 -4.06
C THR A 173 5.02 -15.36 -4.79
N THR A 174 4.25 -14.97 -5.79
CA THR A 174 3.53 -15.90 -6.67
C THR A 174 3.43 -15.33 -8.09
N TYR A 175 2.65 -15.95 -8.96
CA TYR A 175 2.39 -15.47 -10.31
C TYR A 175 1.29 -14.41 -10.33
N ARG A 176 1.38 -13.47 -11.27
CA ARG A 176 0.27 -12.57 -11.61
C ARG A 176 -0.84 -13.36 -12.28
N THR A 177 -2.08 -13.04 -11.93
CA THR A 177 -3.28 -13.75 -12.43
C THR A 177 -3.42 -13.69 -13.94
N LEU A 178 -3.00 -12.59 -14.58
CA LEU A 178 -2.94 -12.45 -16.04
C LEU A 178 -2.22 -13.62 -16.75
N TYR A 179 -1.15 -14.15 -16.13
CA TYR A 179 -0.40 -15.28 -16.70
C TYR A 179 -1.06 -16.61 -16.37
N THR A 180 -1.57 -16.77 -15.14
CA THR A 180 -2.20 -18.03 -14.69
C THR A 180 -3.53 -18.29 -15.38
N MET A 181 -4.25 -17.25 -15.79
CA MET A 181 -5.48 -17.39 -16.59
C MET A 181 -5.23 -18.01 -17.97
N LYS A 182 -3.99 -17.98 -18.46
CA LYS A 182 -3.60 -18.50 -19.78
C LYS A 182 -2.88 -19.85 -19.70
N ASP A 183 -2.37 -20.22 -18.53
CA ASP A 183 -1.57 -21.42 -18.31
C ASP A 183 -2.02 -22.17 -17.04
N GLN A 184 -2.53 -23.38 -17.23
CA GLN A 184 -3.06 -24.21 -16.15
C GLN A 184 -1.97 -24.64 -15.16
N ASN A 185 -0.72 -24.84 -15.59
CA ASN A 185 0.37 -25.20 -14.69
C ASN A 185 0.68 -24.03 -13.75
N LEU A 186 0.77 -22.82 -14.30
CA LEU A 186 0.98 -21.61 -13.48
C LEU A 186 -0.18 -21.36 -12.52
N PHE A 187 -1.41 -21.66 -12.94
CA PHE A 187 -2.57 -21.59 -12.05
C PHE A 187 -2.49 -22.59 -10.88
N GLN A 188 -2.06 -23.83 -11.14
CA GLN A 188 -1.84 -24.81 -10.07
C GLN A 188 -0.75 -24.35 -9.09
N GLU A 189 0.34 -23.77 -9.59
CA GLU A 189 1.39 -23.21 -8.73
C GLU A 189 0.89 -22.01 -7.91
N LEU A 190 0.10 -21.11 -8.50
CA LEU A 190 -0.55 -20.00 -7.79
C LEU A 190 -1.40 -20.53 -6.62
N CYS A 191 -2.25 -21.52 -6.86
CA CYS A 191 -3.06 -22.16 -5.82
C CYS A 191 -2.17 -22.76 -4.71
N GLY A 192 -1.08 -23.43 -5.09
CA GLY A 192 -0.12 -24.01 -4.15
C GLY A 192 0.55 -22.96 -3.26
N HIS A 193 0.94 -21.81 -3.82
CA HIS A 193 1.53 -20.70 -3.07
C HIS A 193 0.52 -20.05 -2.11
N ILE A 194 -0.72 -19.85 -2.56
CA ILE A 194 -1.80 -19.28 -1.73
C ILE A 194 -2.12 -20.19 -0.53
N LEU A 195 -2.18 -21.52 -0.74
CA LEU A 195 -2.37 -22.49 0.34
C LEU A 195 -1.19 -22.50 1.32
N ARG A 196 0.05 -22.43 0.81
CA ARG A 196 1.25 -22.36 1.66
C ARG A 196 1.25 -21.11 2.54
N ALA A 197 0.90 -19.95 1.98
CA ALA A 197 0.78 -18.71 2.74
C ALA A 197 -0.24 -18.84 3.88
N LYS A 198 -1.37 -19.51 3.62
CA LYS A 198 -2.40 -19.74 4.63
C LYS A 198 -1.89 -20.61 5.78
N GLN A 199 -1.24 -21.73 5.45
CA GLN A 199 -0.65 -22.64 6.44
C GLN A 199 0.37 -21.92 7.33
N GLN A 200 1.17 -21.02 6.77
CA GLN A 200 2.14 -20.24 7.55
C GLN A 200 1.46 -19.29 8.54
N MET A 201 0.33 -18.69 8.15
CA MET A 201 -0.44 -17.85 9.06
C MET A 201 -1.01 -18.65 10.22
N GLU A 202 -1.47 -19.89 9.98
CA GLU A 202 -2.04 -20.76 11.01
C GLU A 202 -0.98 -21.25 12.01
N ILE A 203 0.28 -21.44 11.58
CA ILE A 203 1.39 -21.84 12.46
C ILE A 203 1.86 -20.68 13.36
N THR A 204 1.71 -19.44 12.89
CA THR A 204 2.20 -18.23 13.57
C THR A 204 1.11 -17.56 14.41
N ALA A 205 -0.12 -18.09 14.40
CA ALA A 205 -1.28 -17.58 15.16
C ALA A 205 -1.30 -18.11 16.60
#